data_AF-A0A5C9CR41-F1
#
_entry.id   AF-A0A5C9CR41-F1
#
_cell.length_a   1.000
_cell.length_b   1.000
_cell.length_c   1.000
_cell.angle_alpha   90.00
_cell.angle_beta   90.00
_cell.angle_gamma   90.00
#
_symmetry.space_group_name_H-M   'P 1'
#
loop_
_entity.id
_entity.type
_entity.pdbx_description
1 polymer ?
#
loop_
_entity_poly.entity_id
_entity_poly.type
_entity_poly.pdbx_seq_one_letter_code
_entity_poly.pdbx_strand_id
1 'polypeptide(L)'
;MTEETALAWKRLRGNNAVVFMNETPQSRRQNLKPGISAQQDFEHELSRPVFLMSRRTALFGLGSLIVFGSEELAQDAAAQTQRPVISQSSLKGIRDASQRLITQSRDSFDRGLVPLVDHLDQFSLAANLNLRLASSQTDRETQLQWHRLQVRNLDGVATQLKQFQQPASAGWEADVLLARLSLAQAQSRLAAFEGRTNTAASAQRAIIDLARQHWDKRLDDAAVGLATPMQLWRAAGLVFSSENQPLDADRNFLHQAIQATDHWKLTGTGIGREDLREAFRFELARVDLLSAKPGTESFNTQAQRAEMSVEKLFDTISQFQSKGTASLYDMAAAWRQRQELHIFLEESRREPLPAEWKQRRSNDLNQLSRLATQTVDRRGRAAADISYVELLSLSEKTMTGETSAVK
;
A
#
# COMPACT_ATOMS: atom_id res chain seq x y z
N MET A 1 18.43 -14.05 -20.85
CA MET A 1 17.11 -13.41 -20.99
C MET A 1 16.77 -13.45 -22.47
N THR A 2 15.65 -14.08 -22.85
CA THR A 2 15.31 -14.34 -24.27
C THR A 2 14.65 -13.10 -24.89
N GLU A 3 14.80 -12.87 -26.21
CA GLU A 3 14.10 -11.77 -26.92
C GLU A 3 12.58 -11.77 -26.68
N GLU A 4 12.02 -12.93 -26.36
CA GLU A 4 10.59 -13.11 -26.07
C GLU A 4 10.15 -12.50 -24.73
N THR A 5 11.01 -12.45 -23.70
CA THR A 5 10.67 -11.76 -22.44
C THR A 5 10.61 -10.25 -22.65
N ALA A 6 11.53 -9.70 -23.45
CA ALA A 6 11.46 -8.31 -23.88
C ALA A 6 10.23 -8.03 -24.77
N LEU A 7 9.79 -9.00 -25.58
CA LEU A 7 8.59 -8.89 -26.42
C LEU A 7 7.29 -8.87 -25.60
N ALA A 8 7.20 -9.70 -24.55
CA ALA A 8 6.06 -9.68 -23.62
C ALA A 8 5.93 -8.34 -22.89
N TRP A 9 7.04 -7.75 -22.43
CA TRP A 9 7.05 -6.41 -21.82
C TRP A 9 6.81 -5.28 -22.82
N LYS A 10 7.28 -5.41 -24.07
CA LYS A 10 6.93 -4.47 -25.16
C LYS A 10 5.43 -4.45 -25.46
N ARG A 11 4.74 -5.59 -25.35
CA ARG A 11 3.27 -5.65 -25.50
C ARG A 11 2.54 -4.95 -24.34
N LEU A 12 3.07 -5.02 -23.12
CA LEU A 12 2.57 -4.24 -21.99
C LEU A 12 2.76 -2.73 -22.19
N ARG A 13 3.93 -2.30 -22.71
CA ARG A 13 4.12 -0.90 -23.15
C ARG A 13 3.14 -0.51 -24.25
N GLY A 14 2.95 -1.34 -25.27
CA GLY A 14 2.07 -1.04 -26.40
C GLY A 14 0.60 -0.94 -26.02
N ASN A 15 0.09 -1.85 -25.19
CA ASN A 15 -1.32 -1.85 -24.79
C ASN A 15 -1.64 -0.76 -23.75
N ASN A 16 -0.68 -0.39 -22.89
CA ASN A 16 -0.88 0.73 -21.96
C ASN A 16 -0.65 2.09 -22.67
N ALA A 17 0.31 2.21 -23.59
CA ALA A 17 0.54 3.45 -24.35
C ALA A 17 -0.65 3.88 -25.22
N VAL A 18 -1.48 2.93 -25.68
CA VAL A 18 -2.71 3.23 -26.44
C VAL A 18 -3.77 3.92 -25.56
N VAL A 19 -3.73 3.75 -24.23
CA VAL A 19 -4.59 4.47 -23.29
C VAL A 19 -4.04 5.87 -22.96
N PHE A 20 -2.73 6.11 -23.17
CA PHE A 20 -2.05 7.36 -22.82
C PHE A 20 -1.97 8.41 -23.95
N MET A 21 -2.44 8.12 -25.16
CA MET A 21 -2.42 9.05 -26.31
C MET A 21 -3.80 9.28 -26.93
N ASN A 22 -4.76 9.81 -26.18
CA ASN A 22 -5.90 10.50 -26.77
C ASN A 22 -6.22 11.73 -25.94
N GLU A 23 -5.65 12.86 -26.33
CA GLU A 23 -6.32 14.17 -26.47
C GLU A 23 -5.25 15.26 -26.73
N THR A 24 -4.88 15.41 -28.00
CA THR A 24 -4.36 16.69 -28.51
C THR A 24 -5.50 17.36 -29.29
N PRO A 25 -6.01 18.52 -28.87
CA PRO A 25 -6.91 19.30 -29.71
C PRO A 25 -6.06 20.14 -30.67
N GLN A 26 -5.90 19.69 -31.91
CA GLN A 26 -5.52 20.58 -33.01
C GLN A 26 -6.61 20.64 -34.08
N SER A 27 -6.96 21.88 -34.39
CA SER A 27 -7.64 22.37 -35.59
C SER A 27 -9.17 22.23 -35.69
N ARG A 28 -9.86 23.28 -35.22
CA ARG A 28 -10.93 23.91 -36.02
C ARG A 28 -10.95 25.42 -35.76
N ARG A 29 -10.21 26.15 -36.59
CA ARG A 29 -10.50 27.57 -36.87
C ARG A 29 -11.71 27.60 -37.79
N GLN A 30 -12.81 28.23 -37.39
CA GLN A 30 -13.73 28.90 -38.31
C GLN A 30 -14.45 30.05 -37.58
N ASN A 31 -14.04 31.25 -37.98
CA ASN A 31 -14.78 32.50 -38.15
C ASN A 31 -15.58 33.14 -36.98
N LEU A 32 -15.11 34.36 -36.69
CA LEU A 32 -15.62 35.40 -35.81
C LEU A 32 -17.03 35.90 -36.16
N LYS A 33 -17.77 36.35 -35.13
CA LYS A 33 -18.30 37.73 -35.05
C LYS A 33 -18.39 38.20 -33.59
N PRO A 34 -18.21 39.52 -33.32
CA PRO A 34 -17.99 40.05 -31.97
C PRO A 34 -19.29 40.59 -31.35
N GLY A 35 -19.42 40.48 -30.04
CA GLY A 35 -20.50 41.13 -29.33
C GLY A 35 -20.58 40.81 -27.84
N ILE A 36 -20.24 41.84 -27.05
CA ILE A 36 -20.80 42.16 -25.73
C ILE A 36 -20.17 41.46 -24.52
N SER A 37 -19.61 42.33 -23.69
CA SER A 37 -19.17 42.26 -22.30
C SER A 37 -19.83 41.20 -21.39
N ALA A 38 -18.98 40.47 -20.68
CA ALA A 38 -19.24 40.00 -19.31
C ALA A 38 -17.91 39.83 -18.55
N GLN A 39 -17.22 40.95 -18.31
CA GLN A 39 -16.30 41.09 -17.18
C GLN A 39 -17.16 41.19 -15.92
N GLN A 40 -17.55 40.06 -15.30
CA GLN A 40 -17.96 40.03 -13.88
C GLN A 40 -18.24 38.67 -13.21
N ASP A 41 -18.07 37.51 -13.87
CA ASP A 41 -18.43 36.22 -13.23
C ASP A 41 -17.27 35.23 -13.00
N PHE A 42 -16.01 35.66 -13.10
CA PHE A 42 -14.85 34.75 -12.98
C PHE A 42 -14.17 34.68 -11.60
N GLU A 43 -14.71 35.36 -10.57
CA GLU A 43 -14.08 35.42 -9.24
C GLU A 43 -14.83 34.68 -8.11
N HIS A 44 -15.91 33.95 -8.41
CA HIS A 44 -16.68 33.22 -7.37
C HIS A 44 -16.68 31.68 -7.44
N GLU A 45 -15.98 31.06 -8.39
CA GLU A 45 -15.92 29.58 -8.53
C GLU A 45 -14.60 28.91 -8.08
N LEU A 46 -13.61 29.67 -7.60
CA LEU A 46 -12.33 29.11 -7.09
C LEU A 46 -12.29 28.86 -5.57
N SER A 47 -13.43 28.99 -4.89
CA SER A 47 -13.51 28.95 -3.41
C SER A 47 -14.06 27.64 -2.83
N ARG A 48 -14.13 26.56 -3.62
CA ARG A 48 -14.57 25.24 -3.13
C ARG A 48 -13.45 24.21 -3.24
N PRO A 49 -13.02 23.58 -2.13
CA PRO A 49 -12.06 22.50 -2.20
C PRO A 49 -12.72 21.29 -2.88
N VAL A 50 -12.28 21.00 -4.11
CA VAL A 50 -12.66 19.77 -4.83
C VAL A 50 -11.90 18.60 -4.21
N PHE A 51 -12.44 18.01 -3.15
CA PHE A 51 -12.02 16.72 -2.63
C PHE A 51 -12.66 15.60 -3.46
N LEU A 52 -12.07 15.29 -4.61
CA LEU A 52 -12.40 14.07 -5.35
C LEU A 52 -11.66 12.87 -4.72
N MET A 53 -12.24 12.28 -3.69
CA MET A 53 -11.78 10.99 -3.16
C MET A 53 -12.44 9.84 -3.90
N SER A 54 -11.63 9.05 -4.60
CA SER A 54 -12.05 7.77 -5.19
C SER A 54 -12.05 6.67 -4.12
N ARG A 55 -13.10 5.85 -4.10
CA ARG A 55 -13.20 4.62 -3.26
C ARG A 55 -12.06 3.61 -3.49
N ARG A 56 -11.26 3.78 -4.55
CA ARG A 56 -10.11 2.91 -4.87
C ARG A 56 -8.92 3.04 -3.92
N THR A 57 -8.86 4.13 -3.17
CA THR A 57 -7.60 4.52 -2.53
C THR A 57 -7.24 3.71 -1.28
N ALA A 58 -8.17 2.95 -0.70
CA ALA A 58 -7.96 2.31 0.61
C ALA A 58 -7.19 0.97 0.62
N LEU A 59 -6.86 0.35 -0.53
CA LEU A 59 -6.61 -1.11 -0.53
C LEU A 59 -5.46 -1.66 -1.38
N PHE A 60 -4.49 -0.86 -1.83
CA PHE A 60 -3.28 -1.46 -2.44
C PHE A 60 -2.26 -1.79 -1.34
N GLY A 61 -1.69 -3.00 -1.32
CA GLY A 61 -0.76 -3.47 -0.27
C GLY A 61 0.54 -2.66 -0.07
N LEU A 62 0.75 -1.60 -0.85
CA LEU A 62 1.67 -0.47 -0.58
C LEU A 62 1.02 0.90 -0.79
N GLY A 63 -0.17 0.95 -1.40
CA GLY A 63 -1.03 2.12 -1.43
C GLY A 63 -1.75 2.38 -0.12
N SER A 64 -1.51 1.60 0.94
CA SER A 64 -1.77 2.03 2.33
C SER A 64 -0.90 3.24 2.76
N LEU A 65 0.05 3.68 1.91
CA LEU A 65 0.64 5.03 1.96
C LEU A 65 -0.33 6.14 1.50
N ILE A 66 -1.49 5.79 0.95
CA ILE A 66 -2.46 6.69 0.33
C ILE A 66 -3.84 6.37 0.93
N VAL A 67 -4.41 7.32 1.67
CA VAL A 67 -5.79 7.33 2.24
C VAL A 67 -6.05 6.52 3.51
N PHE A 68 -5.98 7.24 4.63
CA PHE A 68 -7.12 7.38 5.53
C PHE A 68 -7.37 8.88 5.72
N GLY A 69 -8.41 9.37 5.05
CA GLY A 69 -8.93 10.73 5.20
C GLY A 69 -10.44 10.67 5.05
N SER A 70 -11.10 10.07 6.03
CA SER A 70 -12.56 10.10 6.12
C SER A 70 -12.99 9.98 7.58
N GLU A 71 -12.58 10.93 8.41
CA GLU A 71 -13.21 11.15 9.73
C GLU A 71 -14.18 12.35 9.73
N GLU A 72 -14.33 13.08 8.63
CA GLU A 72 -15.24 14.24 8.55
C GLU A 72 -16.68 13.92 8.10
N LEU A 73 -17.03 12.65 7.88
CA LEU A 73 -18.39 12.25 7.45
C LEU A 73 -19.06 11.16 8.31
N ALA A 74 -18.54 10.88 9.51
CA ALA A 74 -19.12 9.90 10.43
C ALA A 74 -19.69 10.52 11.71
N GLN A 75 -20.23 11.75 11.64
CA GLN A 75 -20.93 12.36 12.78
C GLN A 75 -22.43 12.06 12.86
N ASP A 76 -23.06 11.43 11.86
CA ASP A 76 -24.49 11.08 11.94
C ASP A 76 -24.77 9.64 11.52
N ALA A 77 -24.56 8.70 12.46
CA ALA A 77 -25.35 7.48 12.63
C ALA A 77 -24.90 6.77 13.91
N ALA A 78 -25.49 7.17 15.03
CA ALA A 78 -25.35 6.48 16.30
C ALA A 78 -26.00 5.08 16.23
N ALA A 79 -25.19 4.06 15.94
CA ALA A 79 -25.43 2.71 16.43
C ALA A 79 -24.41 2.44 17.54
N GLN A 80 -24.91 2.31 18.77
CA GLN A 80 -24.14 1.95 19.96
C GLN A 80 -23.56 0.54 19.79
N THR A 81 -22.42 0.42 19.13
CA THR A 81 -21.49 -0.68 19.35
C THR A 81 -20.51 -0.20 20.40
N GLN A 82 -20.55 -0.79 21.60
CA GLN A 82 -19.58 -0.52 22.66
C GLN A 82 -18.18 -0.79 22.09
N ARG A 83 -17.45 0.27 21.70
CA ARG A 83 -16.03 0.14 21.36
C ARG A 83 -15.31 -0.31 22.62
N PRO A 84 -14.45 -1.34 22.55
CA PRO A 84 -13.73 -1.82 23.73
C PRO A 84 -12.94 -0.68 24.38
N VAL A 85 -13.04 -0.55 25.70
CA VAL A 85 -12.25 0.42 26.46
C VAL A 85 -10.80 -0.06 26.45
N ILE A 86 -9.98 0.56 25.60
CA ILE A 86 -8.56 0.21 25.50
C ILE A 86 -7.85 0.70 26.76
N SER A 87 -7.16 -0.22 27.45
CA SER A 87 -6.41 0.12 28.65
C SER A 87 -5.20 1.02 28.33
N GLN A 88 -4.83 1.92 29.25
CA GLN A 88 -3.65 2.78 29.08
C GLN A 88 -2.34 1.99 28.93
N SER A 89 -2.24 0.81 29.57
CA SER A 89 -1.09 -0.07 29.42
C SER A 89 -1.01 -0.69 28.03
N SER A 90 -2.14 -1.07 27.42
CA SER A 90 -2.20 -1.52 26.02
C SER A 90 -1.76 -0.41 25.05
N LEU A 91 -2.21 0.83 25.27
CA LEU A 91 -1.80 1.99 24.47
C LEU A 91 -0.29 2.26 24.56
N LYS A 92 0.26 2.18 25.78
CA LYS A 92 1.72 2.30 25.99
C LYS A 92 2.48 1.19 25.26
N GLY A 93 2.02 -0.06 25.37
CA GLY A 93 2.64 -1.20 24.68
C GLY A 93 2.70 -1.02 23.16
N ILE A 94 1.63 -0.52 22.54
CA ILE A 94 1.61 -0.22 21.10
C ILE A 94 2.62 0.87 20.74
N ARG A 95 2.70 1.96 21.52
CA ARG A 95 3.67 3.04 21.27
C ARG A 95 5.10 2.54 21.34
N ASP A 96 5.42 1.78 22.39
CA ASP A 96 6.76 1.22 22.60
C ASP A 96 7.13 0.27 21.46
N ALA A 97 6.23 -0.65 21.08
CA ALA A 97 6.44 -1.56 19.95
C ALA A 97 6.59 -0.82 18.62
N SER A 98 5.79 0.22 18.38
CA SER A 98 5.90 1.04 17.17
C SER A 98 7.23 1.77 17.08
N GLN A 99 7.71 2.36 18.18
CA GLN A 99 8.98 3.06 18.20
C GLN A 99 10.17 2.09 17.97
N ARG A 100 10.08 0.88 18.54
CA ARG A 100 11.05 -0.19 18.26
C ARG A 100 11.05 -0.58 16.79
N LEU A 101 9.87 -0.78 16.19
CA LEU A 101 9.75 -1.11 14.77
C LEU A 101 10.35 0.00 13.87
N ILE A 102 10.04 1.26 14.13
CA ILE A 102 10.62 2.39 13.38
C ILE A 102 12.15 2.36 13.45
N THR A 103 12.70 2.12 14.64
CA THR A 103 14.15 2.11 14.85
C THR A 103 14.81 0.92 14.16
N GLN A 104 14.27 -0.29 14.35
CA GLN A 104 14.86 -1.52 13.81
C GLN A 104 14.69 -1.65 12.30
N SER A 105 13.54 -1.25 11.75
CA SER A 105 13.34 -1.20 10.29
C SER A 105 14.30 -0.19 9.64
N ARG A 106 14.52 0.97 10.28
CA ARG A 106 15.48 1.97 9.81
C ARG A 106 16.92 1.46 9.88
N ASP A 107 17.37 0.88 11.00
CA ASP A 107 18.72 0.29 11.10
C ASP A 107 18.94 -0.81 10.06
N SER A 108 17.95 -1.68 9.88
CA SER A 108 18.02 -2.78 8.91
C SER A 108 18.10 -2.27 7.47
N PHE A 109 17.30 -1.26 7.13
CA PHE A 109 17.36 -0.59 5.84
C PHE A 109 18.71 0.11 5.63
N ASP A 110 19.20 0.83 6.64
CA ASP A 110 20.43 1.60 6.54
C ASP A 110 21.66 0.71 6.30
N ARG A 111 21.58 -0.53 6.76
CA ARG A 111 22.59 -1.59 6.59
C ARG A 111 22.36 -2.44 5.33
N GLY A 112 21.35 -2.14 4.53
CA GLY A 112 21.01 -2.88 3.31
C GLY A 112 20.45 -4.29 3.54
N LEU A 113 19.92 -4.57 4.73
CA LEU A 113 19.40 -5.89 5.12
C LEU A 113 17.93 -6.09 4.78
N VAL A 114 17.19 -5.00 4.62
CA VAL A 114 15.76 -4.95 4.29
C VAL A 114 15.59 -4.01 3.09
N PRO A 115 14.83 -4.40 2.05
CA PRO A 115 14.60 -3.54 0.89
C PRO A 115 13.74 -2.33 1.28
N LEU A 116 13.84 -1.25 0.49
CA LEU A 116 13.10 -0.01 0.74
C LEU A 116 11.59 -0.25 0.95
N VAL A 117 11.01 -1.11 0.14
CA VAL A 117 9.57 -1.39 0.15
C VAL A 117 9.11 -1.92 1.51
N ASP A 118 9.87 -2.84 2.09
CA ASP A 118 9.54 -3.47 3.37
C ASP A 118 9.72 -2.47 4.51
N HIS A 119 10.79 -1.65 4.46
CA HIS A 119 10.98 -0.56 5.42
C HIS A 119 9.84 0.46 5.38
N LEU A 120 9.43 0.91 4.19
CA LEU A 120 8.32 1.85 4.03
C LEU A 120 7.01 1.27 4.58
N ASP A 121 6.79 -0.02 4.36
CA ASP A 121 5.62 -0.73 4.85
C ASP A 121 5.57 -0.78 6.39
N GLN A 122 6.68 -1.23 6.99
CA GLN A 122 6.86 -1.32 8.44
C GLN A 122 6.76 0.07 9.11
N PHE A 123 7.40 1.08 8.51
CA PHE A 123 7.34 2.46 8.98
C PHE A 123 5.93 3.03 8.91
N SER A 124 5.23 2.81 7.79
CA SER A 124 3.85 3.28 7.59
C SER A 124 2.91 2.69 8.63
N LEU A 125 2.98 1.38 8.88
CA LEU A 125 2.17 0.73 9.92
C LEU A 125 2.40 1.39 11.30
N ALA A 126 3.65 1.50 11.73
CA ALA A 126 4.00 2.08 13.03
C ALA A 126 3.54 3.53 13.17
N ALA A 127 3.80 4.36 12.16
CA ALA A 127 3.44 5.77 12.20
C ALA A 127 1.91 5.96 12.18
N ASN A 128 1.19 5.19 11.37
CA ASN A 128 -0.27 5.29 11.27
C ASN A 128 -0.98 4.82 12.53
N LEU A 129 -0.49 3.76 13.19
CA LEU A 129 -1.03 3.34 14.47
C LEU A 129 -0.88 4.43 15.53
N ASN A 130 0.29 5.08 15.61
CA ASN A 130 0.48 6.18 16.55
C ASN A 130 -0.37 7.42 16.23
N LEU A 131 -0.52 7.76 14.94
CA LEU A 131 -1.42 8.83 14.51
C LEU A 131 -2.87 8.52 14.94
N ARG A 132 -3.35 7.29 14.72
CA ARG A 132 -4.69 6.87 15.16
C ARG A 132 -4.87 6.98 16.67
N LEU A 133 -3.86 6.55 17.45
CA LEU A 133 -3.89 6.69 18.90
C LEU A 133 -3.96 8.17 19.32
N ALA A 134 -3.19 9.04 18.68
CA ALA A 134 -3.22 10.48 18.96
C ALA A 134 -4.55 11.14 18.52
N SER A 135 -5.14 10.70 17.42
CA SER A 135 -6.49 11.12 16.98
C SER A 135 -7.56 10.73 18.00
N SER A 136 -7.52 9.50 18.50
CA SER A 136 -8.48 9.02 19.50
C SER A 136 -8.41 9.77 20.84
N GLN A 137 -7.28 10.40 21.13
CA GLN A 137 -7.04 11.20 22.34
C GLN A 137 -7.20 12.71 22.09
N THR A 138 -7.65 13.11 20.90
CA THR A 138 -7.77 14.51 20.46
C THR A 138 -6.51 15.34 20.65
N ASP A 139 -5.34 14.69 20.64
CA ASP A 139 -4.04 15.30 20.90
C ASP A 139 -3.42 15.82 19.59
N ARG A 140 -3.79 17.05 19.24
CA ARG A 140 -3.32 17.72 18.01
C ARG A 140 -1.80 17.92 18.00
N GLU A 141 -1.18 18.17 19.15
CA GLU A 141 0.27 18.38 19.23
C GLU A 141 1.01 17.09 18.94
N THR A 142 0.60 15.98 19.54
CA THR A 142 1.18 14.66 19.25
C THR A 142 0.96 14.26 17.79
N GLN A 143 -0.22 14.52 17.21
CA GLN A 143 -0.45 14.30 15.77
C GLN A 143 0.54 15.09 14.90
N LEU A 144 0.75 16.37 15.22
CA LEU A 144 1.72 17.21 14.51
C LEU A 144 3.15 16.66 14.62
N GLN A 145 3.54 16.20 15.81
CA GLN A 145 4.86 15.60 16.03
C GLN A 145 5.06 14.34 15.19
N TRP A 146 4.04 13.48 15.07
CA TRP A 146 4.09 12.29 14.22
C TRP A 146 4.18 12.63 12.73
N HIS A 147 3.42 13.61 12.24
CA HIS A 147 3.57 14.07 10.85
C HIS A 147 4.97 14.62 10.56
N ARG A 148 5.54 15.40 11.49
CA ARG A 148 6.93 15.89 11.37
C ARG A 148 7.95 14.76 11.42
N LEU A 149 7.72 13.73 12.23
CA LEU A 149 8.59 12.54 12.27
C LEU A 149 8.55 11.78 10.93
N GLN A 150 7.36 11.62 10.33
CA GLN A 150 7.22 11.02 8.99
C GLN A 150 8.06 11.74 7.94
N VAL A 151 7.95 13.06 7.85
CA VAL A 151 8.74 13.85 6.90
C VAL A 151 10.23 13.70 7.16
N ARG A 152 10.69 13.83 8.42
CA ARG A 152 12.12 13.70 8.76
C ARG A 152 12.69 12.33 8.46
N ASN A 153 11.95 11.26 8.76
CA ASN A 153 12.41 9.89 8.51
C ASN A 153 12.55 9.63 7.00
N LEU A 154 11.53 9.98 6.21
CA LEU A 154 11.53 9.75 4.77
C LEU A 154 12.52 10.65 4.02
N ASP A 155 12.79 11.85 4.53
CA ASP A 155 13.86 12.71 4.02
C ASP A 155 15.24 12.08 4.25
N GLY A 156 15.46 11.48 5.43
CA GLY A 156 16.65 10.70 5.73
C GLY A 156 16.84 9.49 4.80
N VAL A 157 15.76 8.74 4.55
CA VAL A 157 15.74 7.61 3.58
C VAL A 157 16.13 8.07 2.18
N ALA A 158 15.46 9.11 1.66
CA ALA A 158 15.71 9.62 0.32
C ALA A 158 17.14 10.18 0.18
N THR A 159 17.62 10.89 1.21
CA THR A 159 18.97 11.45 1.24
C THR A 159 20.03 10.36 1.24
N GLN A 160 19.88 9.34 2.08
CA GLN A 160 20.82 8.22 2.14
C GLN A 160 20.87 7.44 0.83
N LEU A 161 19.72 7.11 0.24
CA LEU A 161 19.69 6.43 -1.06
C LEU A 161 20.41 7.25 -2.11
N LYS A 162 20.19 8.57 -2.13
CA LYS A 162 20.88 9.47 -3.05
C LYS A 162 22.40 9.52 -2.79
N GLN A 163 22.83 9.54 -1.53
CA GLN A 163 24.24 9.56 -1.12
C GLN A 163 24.98 8.25 -1.42
N PHE A 164 24.29 7.12 -1.36
CA PHE A 164 24.86 5.83 -1.73
C PHE A 164 25.31 5.81 -3.20
N GLN A 165 24.75 6.69 -4.04
CA GLN A 165 25.17 7.04 -5.40
C GLN A 165 25.75 5.87 -6.19
N GLN A 166 24.97 4.80 -6.33
CA GLN A 166 25.32 3.65 -7.16
C GLN A 166 24.50 3.67 -8.46
N PRO A 167 24.76 4.58 -9.41
CA PRO A 167 24.02 4.64 -10.67
C PRO A 167 24.19 3.36 -11.51
N ALA A 168 25.27 2.60 -11.28
CA ALA A 168 25.49 1.29 -11.91
C ALA A 168 24.69 0.16 -11.22
N SER A 169 24.13 0.39 -10.03
CA SER A 169 23.27 -0.59 -9.38
C SER A 169 21.87 -0.54 -10.01
N ALA A 170 21.57 -1.63 -10.70
CA ALA A 170 20.25 -2.00 -11.16
C ALA A 170 19.15 -1.71 -10.11
N GLY A 171 18.07 -1.01 -10.49
CA GLY A 171 16.91 -0.77 -9.62
C GLY A 171 17.04 0.37 -8.59
N TRP A 172 18.25 0.90 -8.35
CA TRP A 172 18.48 1.95 -7.36
C TRP A 172 17.74 3.26 -7.66
N GLU A 173 17.75 3.70 -8.92
CA GLU A 173 17.08 4.94 -9.30
C GLU A 173 15.57 4.84 -9.08
N ALA A 174 14.97 3.67 -9.31
CA ALA A 174 13.57 3.44 -9.00
C ALA A 174 13.31 3.52 -7.48
N ASP A 175 14.22 2.99 -6.65
CA ASP A 175 14.11 3.11 -5.18
C ASP A 175 14.26 4.57 -4.71
N VAL A 176 15.15 5.36 -5.32
CA VAL A 176 15.25 6.81 -5.06
C VAL A 176 13.94 7.52 -5.40
N LEU A 177 13.34 7.21 -6.55
CA LEU A 177 12.07 7.80 -6.97
C LEU A 177 10.94 7.40 -6.01
N LEU A 178 10.89 6.14 -5.57
CA LEU A 178 9.92 5.66 -4.60
C LEU A 178 10.07 6.38 -3.24
N ALA A 179 11.29 6.52 -2.72
CA ALA A 179 11.54 7.24 -1.48
C ALA A 179 11.12 8.72 -1.56
N ARG A 180 11.42 9.38 -2.68
CA ARG A 180 10.99 10.78 -2.93
C ARG A 180 9.47 10.90 -3.03
N LEU A 181 8.80 9.94 -3.67
CA LEU A 181 7.35 9.89 -3.74
C LEU A 181 6.75 9.76 -2.34
N SER A 182 7.27 8.85 -1.50
CA SER A 182 6.81 8.69 -0.12
C SER A 182 7.04 9.96 0.72
N LEU A 183 8.17 10.65 0.53
CA LEU A 183 8.44 11.94 1.16
C LEU A 183 7.42 13.01 0.74
N ALA A 184 7.15 13.14 -0.57
CA ALA A 184 6.17 14.09 -1.09
C ALA A 184 4.75 13.81 -0.53
N GLN A 185 4.37 12.54 -0.38
CA GLN A 185 3.13 12.13 0.29
C GLN A 185 3.09 12.57 1.75
N ALA A 186 4.16 12.38 2.51
CA ALA A 186 4.24 12.82 3.90
C ALA A 186 4.21 14.35 4.04
N GLN A 187 4.87 15.07 3.13
CA GLN A 187 4.85 16.53 3.08
C GLN A 187 3.45 17.07 2.75
N SER A 188 2.75 16.44 1.81
CA SER A 188 1.35 16.77 1.48
C SER A 188 0.44 16.60 2.70
N ARG A 189 0.56 15.47 3.44
CA ARG A 189 -0.20 15.24 4.67
C ARG A 189 0.09 16.26 5.76
N LEU A 190 1.37 16.56 6.02
CA LEU A 190 1.76 17.57 7.02
C LEU A 190 1.20 18.95 6.64
N ALA A 191 1.33 19.35 5.36
CA ALA A 191 0.81 20.62 4.88
C ALA A 191 -0.71 20.72 5.01
N ALA A 192 -1.44 19.65 4.67
CA ALA A 192 -2.89 19.58 4.85
C ALA A 192 -3.28 19.70 6.34
N PHE A 193 -2.58 18.98 7.23
CA PHE A 193 -2.81 19.04 8.67
C PHE A 193 -2.56 20.45 9.27
N GLU A 194 -1.56 21.15 8.76
CA GLU A 194 -1.23 22.53 9.13
C GLU A 194 -2.11 23.58 8.45
N GLY A 195 -3.05 23.19 7.57
CA GLY A 195 -3.91 24.12 6.84
C GLY A 195 -3.23 24.85 5.68
N ARG A 196 -2.05 24.39 5.24
CA ARG A 196 -1.25 25.00 4.14
C ARG A 196 -1.69 24.45 2.78
N THR A 197 -2.86 24.87 2.32
CA THR A 197 -3.51 24.37 1.08
C THR A 197 -2.62 24.45 -0.16
N ASN A 198 -1.94 25.58 -0.39
CA ASN A 198 -1.05 25.76 -1.54
C ASN A 198 0.16 24.80 -1.51
N THR A 199 0.72 24.56 -0.31
CA THR A 199 1.84 23.61 -0.14
C THR A 199 1.37 22.18 -0.37
N ALA A 200 0.20 21.82 0.16
CA ALA A 200 -0.40 20.51 -0.08
C ALA A 200 -0.68 20.26 -1.58
N ALA A 201 -1.25 21.25 -2.28
CA ALA A 201 -1.52 21.16 -3.70
C ALA A 201 -0.23 21.04 -4.54
N SER A 202 0.83 21.76 -4.18
CA SER A 202 2.14 21.64 -4.83
C SER A 202 2.75 20.25 -4.63
N ALA A 203 2.72 19.74 -3.39
CA ALA A 203 3.18 18.39 -3.08
C ALA A 203 2.38 17.32 -3.84
N GLN A 204 1.07 17.52 -4.02
CA GLN A 204 0.22 16.62 -4.80
C GLN A 204 0.63 16.51 -6.28
N ARG A 205 1.04 17.62 -6.91
CA ARG A 205 1.57 17.57 -8.28
C ARG A 205 2.88 16.78 -8.34
N ALA A 206 3.78 17.02 -7.39
CA ALA A 206 5.04 16.29 -7.29
C ALA A 206 4.82 14.78 -7.11
N ILE A 207 3.78 14.36 -6.38
CA ILE A 207 3.42 12.94 -6.22
C ILE A 207 3.08 12.30 -7.58
N ILE A 208 2.27 12.97 -8.40
CA ILE A 208 1.88 12.46 -9.74
C ILE A 208 3.12 12.32 -10.64
N ASP A 209 3.96 13.35 -10.69
CA ASP A 209 5.17 13.33 -11.53
C ASP A 209 6.16 12.25 -11.08
N LEU A 210 6.37 12.09 -9.77
CA LEU A 210 7.24 11.05 -9.23
C LEU A 210 6.67 9.64 -9.42
N ALA A 211 5.34 9.48 -9.37
CA ALA A 211 4.70 8.19 -9.61
C ALA A 211 4.93 7.73 -11.06
N ARG A 212 4.76 8.64 -12.02
CA ARG A 212 5.04 8.38 -13.44
C ARG A 212 6.51 8.05 -13.67
N GLN A 213 7.43 8.86 -13.14
CA GLN A 213 8.88 8.59 -13.25
C GLN A 213 9.26 7.22 -12.64
N HIS A 214 8.70 6.87 -11.47
CA HIS A 214 8.94 5.58 -10.85
C HIS A 214 8.41 4.43 -11.72
N TRP A 215 7.21 4.55 -12.28
CA TRP A 215 6.65 3.57 -13.22
C TRP A 215 7.51 3.39 -14.47
N ASP A 216 7.89 4.49 -15.13
CA ASP A 216 8.73 4.45 -16.32
C ASP A 216 10.08 3.80 -16.03
N LYS A 217 10.70 4.14 -14.90
CA LYS A 217 11.94 3.52 -14.48
C LYS A 217 11.78 2.03 -14.21
N ARG A 218 10.69 1.60 -13.57
CA ARG A 218 10.42 0.18 -13.33
C ARG A 218 10.17 -0.58 -14.63
N LEU A 219 9.57 0.05 -15.64
CA LEU A 219 9.45 -0.54 -16.99
C LEU A 219 10.82 -0.74 -17.63
N ASP A 220 11.72 0.24 -17.51
CA ASP A 220 13.10 0.09 -17.98
C ASP A 220 13.84 -1.03 -17.23
N ASP A 221 13.73 -1.07 -15.90
CA ASP A 221 14.32 -2.12 -15.07
C ASP A 221 13.77 -3.51 -15.45
N ALA A 222 12.47 -3.63 -15.72
CA ALA A 222 11.86 -4.89 -16.13
C ALA A 222 12.35 -5.36 -17.50
N ALA A 223 12.58 -4.44 -18.43
CA ALA A 223 13.09 -4.75 -19.76
C ALA A 223 14.49 -5.38 -19.74
N VAL A 224 15.26 -5.19 -18.65
CA VAL A 224 16.57 -5.79 -18.41
C VAL A 224 16.57 -6.84 -17.28
N GLY A 225 15.38 -7.25 -16.79
CA GLY A 225 15.22 -8.32 -15.81
C GLY A 225 15.52 -7.92 -14.36
N LEU A 226 15.53 -6.62 -14.05
CA LEU A 226 15.85 -6.07 -12.73
C LEU A 226 14.61 -5.75 -11.89
N ALA A 227 13.45 -5.61 -12.53
CA ALA A 227 12.17 -5.49 -11.84
C ALA A 227 11.33 -6.75 -12.02
N THR A 228 10.79 -7.23 -10.91
CA THR A 228 9.79 -8.29 -10.86
C THR A 228 8.43 -7.76 -11.32
N PRO A 229 7.51 -8.62 -11.80
CA PRO A 229 6.15 -8.19 -12.11
C PRO A 229 5.43 -7.59 -10.91
N MET A 230 5.80 -7.97 -9.69
CA MET A 230 5.21 -7.43 -8.46
C MET A 230 5.65 -5.98 -8.26
N GLN A 231 6.93 -5.66 -8.48
CA GLN A 231 7.42 -4.28 -8.43
C GLN A 231 6.78 -3.41 -9.51
N LEU A 232 6.59 -3.96 -10.71
CA LEU A 232 5.85 -3.28 -11.77
C LEU A 232 4.39 -3.04 -11.39
N TRP A 233 3.68 -4.06 -10.92
CA TRP A 233 2.29 -3.91 -10.49
C TRP A 233 2.14 -2.83 -9.41
N ARG A 234 3.02 -2.84 -8.42
CA ARG A 234 3.07 -1.82 -7.36
C ARG A 234 3.29 -0.43 -7.93
N ALA A 235 4.23 -0.29 -8.86
CA ALA A 235 4.49 0.98 -9.53
C ALA A 235 3.30 1.46 -10.39
N ALA A 236 2.64 0.53 -11.07
CA ALA A 236 1.43 0.79 -11.84
C ALA A 236 0.30 1.31 -10.94
N GLY A 237 0.08 0.66 -9.80
CA GLY A 237 -0.90 1.08 -8.80
C GLY A 237 -0.69 2.51 -8.28
N LEU A 238 0.57 2.97 -8.17
CA LEU A 238 0.88 4.37 -7.79
C LEU A 238 0.43 5.38 -8.86
N VAL A 239 0.54 5.03 -10.14
CA VAL A 239 0.06 5.87 -11.25
C VAL A 239 -1.45 5.80 -11.37
N PHE A 240 -2.02 4.59 -11.37
CA PHE A 240 -3.44 4.35 -11.60
C PHE A 240 -4.33 4.93 -10.50
N SER A 241 -3.87 4.89 -9.25
CA SER A 241 -4.54 5.55 -8.12
C SER A 241 -4.54 7.08 -8.26
N SER A 242 -3.50 7.65 -8.87
CA SER A 242 -3.40 9.10 -9.10
C SER A 242 -4.23 9.60 -10.29
N GLU A 243 -4.53 8.72 -11.25
CA GLU A 243 -5.19 9.06 -12.52
C GLU A 243 -6.64 8.54 -12.64
N ASN A 244 -7.20 7.94 -11.59
CA ASN A 244 -8.55 7.36 -11.59
C ASN A 244 -8.81 6.30 -12.71
N GLN A 245 -7.79 5.57 -13.14
CA GLN A 245 -7.89 4.61 -14.26
C GLN A 245 -8.90 3.48 -14.04
N PRO A 246 -9.61 2.97 -15.07
CA PRO A 246 -10.59 1.89 -14.95
C PRO A 246 -9.99 0.59 -14.37
N LEU A 247 -10.79 -0.17 -13.57
CA LEU A 247 -10.33 -1.42 -12.92
C LEU A 247 -9.96 -2.52 -13.94
N ASP A 248 -10.43 -2.39 -15.18
CA ASP A 248 -10.12 -3.35 -16.25
C ASP A 248 -8.64 -3.32 -16.65
N ALA A 249 -7.96 -2.16 -16.53
CA ALA A 249 -6.52 -2.06 -16.76
C ALA A 249 -5.72 -2.86 -15.71
N ASP A 250 -6.12 -2.77 -14.43
CA ASP A 250 -5.56 -3.57 -13.35
C ASP A 250 -5.76 -5.07 -13.60
N ARG A 251 -6.98 -5.46 -13.98
CA ARG A 251 -7.33 -6.86 -14.27
C ARG A 251 -6.46 -7.44 -15.39
N ASN A 252 -6.30 -6.69 -16.48
CA ASN A 252 -5.51 -7.12 -17.63
C ASN A 252 -4.02 -7.26 -17.30
N PHE A 253 -3.47 -6.34 -16.50
CA PHE A 253 -2.10 -6.46 -16.01
C PHE A 253 -1.93 -7.72 -15.16
N LEU A 254 -2.84 -7.96 -14.21
CA LEU A 254 -2.75 -9.09 -13.28
C LEU A 254 -2.84 -10.44 -14.00
N HIS A 255 -3.71 -10.57 -15.00
CA HIS A 255 -3.74 -11.77 -15.84
C HIS A 255 -2.41 -12.02 -16.57
N GLN A 256 -1.81 -10.97 -17.13
CA GLN A 256 -0.52 -11.08 -17.82
C GLN A 256 0.61 -11.42 -16.84
N ALA A 257 0.59 -10.87 -15.63
CA ALA A 257 1.56 -11.18 -14.58
C ALA A 257 1.46 -12.65 -14.12
N ILE A 258 0.24 -13.20 -13.98
CA ILE A 258 0.03 -14.63 -13.67
C ILE A 258 0.61 -15.50 -14.79
N GLN A 259 0.28 -15.21 -16.05
CA GLN A 259 0.78 -15.97 -17.21
C GLN A 259 2.30 -15.92 -17.32
N ALA A 260 2.90 -14.74 -17.13
CA ALA A 260 4.36 -14.58 -17.14
C ALA A 260 5.03 -15.38 -16.01
N THR A 261 4.45 -15.35 -14.81
CA THR A 261 4.96 -16.10 -13.65
C THR A 261 4.88 -17.62 -13.86
N ASP A 262 3.78 -18.11 -14.44
CA ASP A 262 3.64 -19.53 -14.81
C ASP A 262 4.68 -19.95 -15.87
N HIS A 263 4.93 -19.11 -16.88
CA HIS A 263 5.97 -19.38 -17.87
C HIS A 263 7.38 -19.42 -17.25
N TRP A 264 7.68 -18.53 -16.32
CA TRP A 264 8.97 -18.52 -15.60
C TRP A 264 9.16 -19.71 -14.68
N LYS A 265 8.06 -20.21 -14.08
CA LYS A 265 8.08 -21.44 -13.31
C LYS A 265 8.48 -22.63 -14.18
N LEU A 266 7.91 -22.73 -15.38
CA LEU A 266 8.20 -23.80 -16.34
C LEU A 266 9.65 -23.74 -16.86
N THR A 267 10.22 -22.53 -16.97
CA THR A 267 11.60 -22.32 -17.44
C THR A 267 12.65 -22.36 -16.33
N GLY A 268 12.25 -22.57 -15.07
CA GLY A 268 13.15 -22.79 -13.94
C GLY A 268 13.95 -21.57 -13.48
N THR A 269 13.53 -20.35 -13.84
CA THR A 269 14.32 -19.12 -13.65
C THR A 269 14.32 -18.57 -12.21
N GLY A 270 13.67 -19.24 -11.26
CA GLY A 270 13.57 -18.79 -9.85
C GLY A 270 12.70 -17.54 -9.62
N ILE A 271 12.30 -16.83 -10.68
CA ILE A 271 11.41 -15.65 -10.65
C ILE A 271 9.93 -16.10 -10.75
N GLY A 272 9.67 -17.35 -11.18
CA GLY A 272 8.34 -17.96 -11.22
C GLY A 272 7.92 -18.67 -9.92
N ARG A 273 8.27 -18.12 -8.75
CA ARG A 273 7.91 -18.77 -7.49
C ARG A 273 6.39 -18.76 -7.30
N GLU A 274 5.90 -19.83 -6.69
CA GLU A 274 4.45 -20.04 -6.50
C GLU A 274 3.82 -18.93 -5.64
N ASP A 275 4.52 -18.42 -4.63
CA ASP A 275 4.02 -17.34 -3.77
C ASP A 275 3.76 -16.05 -4.53
N LEU A 276 4.61 -15.67 -5.48
CA LEU A 276 4.38 -14.51 -6.35
C LEU A 276 3.12 -14.68 -7.20
N ARG A 277 2.88 -15.91 -7.70
CA ARG A 277 1.68 -16.20 -8.48
C ARG A 277 0.42 -16.13 -7.63
N GLU A 278 0.44 -16.71 -6.43
CA GLU A 278 -0.70 -16.64 -5.52
C GLU A 278 -0.95 -15.19 -5.06
N ALA A 279 0.09 -14.35 -4.97
CA ALA A 279 -0.07 -12.92 -4.70
C ALA A 279 -0.83 -12.20 -5.83
N PHE A 280 -0.51 -12.47 -7.10
CA PHE A 280 -1.27 -11.91 -8.21
C PHE A 280 -2.71 -12.45 -8.29
N ARG A 281 -2.93 -13.72 -7.95
CA ARG A 281 -4.29 -14.29 -7.89
C ARG A 281 -5.13 -13.62 -6.80
N PHE A 282 -4.52 -13.34 -5.66
CA PHE A 282 -5.20 -12.60 -4.60
C PHE A 282 -5.56 -11.19 -5.05
N GLU A 283 -4.61 -10.46 -5.64
CA GLU A 283 -4.88 -9.10 -6.14
C GLU A 283 -5.95 -9.10 -7.24
N LEU A 284 -5.97 -10.10 -8.12
CA LEU A 284 -7.02 -10.25 -9.12
C LEU A 284 -8.39 -10.48 -8.48
N ALA A 285 -8.47 -11.40 -7.52
CA ALA A 285 -9.71 -11.66 -6.78
C ALA A 285 -10.19 -10.41 -6.01
N ARG A 286 -9.25 -9.61 -5.48
CA ARG A 286 -9.54 -8.33 -4.83
C ARG A 286 -10.10 -7.30 -5.82
N VAL A 287 -9.50 -7.15 -7.00
CA VAL A 287 -10.00 -6.24 -8.06
C VAL A 287 -11.42 -6.65 -8.51
N ASP A 288 -11.68 -7.96 -8.64
CA ASP A 288 -13.00 -8.48 -8.97
C ASP A 288 -14.03 -8.21 -7.87
N LEU A 289 -13.63 -8.36 -6.60
CA LEU A 289 -14.46 -7.98 -5.45
C LEU A 289 -14.78 -6.48 -5.43
N LEU A 290 -13.79 -5.62 -5.68
CA LEU A 290 -13.99 -4.16 -5.75
C LEU A 290 -14.89 -3.72 -6.90
N SER A 291 -14.94 -4.51 -7.98
CA SER A 291 -15.84 -4.31 -9.11
C SER A 291 -17.28 -4.77 -8.80
N ALA A 292 -17.47 -5.62 -7.81
CA ALA A 292 -18.77 -6.18 -7.45
C ALA A 292 -19.57 -5.22 -6.56
N LYS A 293 -20.89 -5.13 -6.78
CA LYS A 293 -21.76 -4.26 -5.98
C LYS A 293 -22.05 -4.91 -4.61
N PRO A 294 -21.78 -4.21 -3.49
CA PRO A 294 -22.07 -4.74 -2.15
C PRO A 294 -23.54 -5.17 -1.97
N GLY A 295 -23.74 -6.28 -1.26
CA GLY A 295 -25.07 -6.86 -1.02
C GLY A 295 -25.64 -7.72 -2.15
N THR A 296 -24.86 -7.99 -3.20
CA THR A 296 -25.24 -8.90 -4.30
C THR A 296 -24.62 -10.29 -4.11
N GLU A 297 -25.21 -11.31 -4.74
CA GLU A 297 -24.65 -12.66 -4.79
C GLU A 297 -23.24 -12.69 -5.43
N SER A 298 -23.05 -11.88 -6.48
CA SER A 298 -21.75 -11.68 -7.12
C SER A 298 -20.70 -11.18 -6.11
N PHE A 299 -21.04 -10.17 -5.29
CA PHE A 299 -20.14 -9.67 -4.26
C PHE A 299 -19.77 -10.74 -3.24
N ASN A 300 -20.75 -11.52 -2.76
CA ASN A 300 -20.49 -12.61 -1.81
C ASN A 300 -19.59 -13.70 -2.43
N THR A 301 -19.81 -14.03 -3.70
CA THR A 301 -18.97 -14.99 -4.44
C THR A 301 -17.54 -14.48 -4.59
N GLN A 302 -17.36 -13.20 -4.95
CA GLN A 302 -16.02 -12.62 -5.08
C GLN A 302 -15.34 -12.46 -3.71
N ALA A 303 -16.09 -12.19 -2.65
CA ALA A 303 -15.55 -12.14 -1.29
C ALA A 303 -15.00 -13.50 -0.85
N GLN A 304 -15.74 -14.59 -1.11
CA GLN A 304 -15.26 -15.95 -0.86
C GLN A 304 -14.01 -16.28 -1.67
N ARG A 305 -13.97 -15.89 -2.96
CA ARG A 305 -12.79 -16.11 -3.81
C ARG A 305 -11.57 -15.34 -3.31
N ALA A 306 -11.74 -14.08 -2.91
CA ALA A 306 -10.67 -13.28 -2.34
C ALA A 306 -10.15 -13.90 -1.03
N GLU A 307 -11.05 -14.38 -0.16
CA GLU A 307 -10.67 -15.05 1.08
C GLU A 307 -9.89 -16.35 0.83
N MET A 308 -10.37 -17.22 -0.06
CA MET A 308 -9.65 -18.43 -0.43
C MET A 308 -8.28 -18.12 -1.04
N SER A 309 -8.18 -17.06 -1.84
CA SER A 309 -6.92 -16.69 -2.48
C SER A 309 -5.90 -16.14 -1.49
N VAL A 310 -6.33 -15.34 -0.49
CA VAL A 310 -5.40 -14.86 0.54
C VAL A 310 -5.00 -15.96 1.51
N GLU A 311 -5.88 -16.94 1.78
CA GLU A 311 -5.51 -18.17 2.49
C GLU A 311 -4.39 -18.90 1.77
N LYS A 312 -4.59 -19.12 0.46
CA LYS A 312 -3.65 -19.86 -0.35
C LYS A 312 -2.30 -19.15 -0.43
N LEU A 313 -2.31 -17.82 -0.51
CA LEU A 313 -1.10 -17.01 -0.46
C LEU A 313 -0.35 -17.22 0.86
N PHE A 314 -1.01 -17.07 2.01
CA PHE A 314 -0.39 -17.26 3.32
C PHE A 314 0.19 -18.66 3.47
N ASP A 315 -0.57 -19.70 3.12
CA ASP A 315 -0.12 -21.10 3.21
C ASP A 315 1.08 -21.38 2.30
N THR A 316 1.10 -20.78 1.11
CA THR A 316 2.22 -20.94 0.16
C THR A 316 3.48 -20.24 0.69
N ILE A 317 3.37 -19.02 1.23
CA ILE A 317 4.51 -18.32 1.82
C ILE A 317 5.01 -19.06 3.06
N SER A 318 4.12 -19.59 3.90
CA SER A 318 4.46 -20.43 5.06
C SER A 318 5.35 -21.62 4.66
N GLN A 319 5.03 -22.30 3.55
CA GLN A 319 5.86 -23.38 3.02
C GLN A 319 7.24 -22.90 2.59
N PHE A 320 7.36 -21.72 1.97
CA PHE A 320 8.66 -21.16 1.60
C PHE A 320 9.44 -20.62 2.81
N GLN A 321 8.76 -20.11 3.84
CA GLN A 321 9.41 -19.63 5.06
C GLN A 321 10.05 -20.80 5.80
N SER A 322 9.36 -21.94 5.91
CA SER A 322 9.93 -23.15 6.53
C SER A 322 11.18 -23.68 5.81
N LYS A 323 11.35 -23.33 4.53
CA LYS A 323 12.52 -23.66 3.70
C LYS A 323 13.59 -22.56 3.69
N GLY A 324 13.36 -21.44 4.39
CA GLY A 324 14.27 -20.29 4.44
C GLY A 324 14.29 -19.43 3.18
N THR A 325 13.32 -19.60 2.27
CA THR A 325 13.24 -18.85 1.01
C THR A 325 12.23 -17.71 1.04
N ALA A 326 11.35 -17.66 2.04
CA ALA A 326 10.54 -16.48 2.35
C ALA A 326 10.91 -15.97 3.76
N SER A 327 10.79 -14.66 3.95
CA SER A 327 11.04 -14.00 5.22
C SER A 327 9.82 -14.06 6.14
N LEU A 328 10.03 -13.72 7.42
CA LEU A 328 8.92 -13.55 8.36
C LEU A 328 8.04 -12.35 7.96
N TYR A 329 8.65 -11.29 7.40
CA TYR A 329 7.92 -10.17 6.81
C TYR A 329 6.97 -10.60 5.69
N ASP A 330 7.38 -11.49 4.77
CA ASP A 330 6.51 -11.93 3.67
C ASP A 330 5.22 -12.60 4.20
N MET A 331 5.34 -13.43 5.24
CA MET A 331 4.18 -14.04 5.89
C MET A 331 3.32 -13.00 6.61
N ALA A 332 3.94 -12.06 7.32
CA ALA A 332 3.25 -10.99 8.03
C ALA A 332 2.50 -10.05 7.07
N ALA A 333 3.08 -9.76 5.91
CA ALA A 333 2.46 -8.96 4.85
C ALA A 333 1.22 -9.68 4.27
N ALA A 334 1.30 -10.98 4.01
CA ALA A 334 0.14 -11.77 3.56
C ALA A 334 -0.97 -11.82 4.63
N TRP A 335 -0.61 -11.96 5.90
CA TRP A 335 -1.57 -11.87 7.00
C TRP A 335 -2.24 -10.49 7.05
N ARG A 336 -1.47 -9.41 6.87
CA ARG A 336 -2.03 -8.05 6.85
C ARG A 336 -2.96 -7.83 5.66
N GLN A 337 -2.65 -8.37 4.48
CA GLN A 337 -3.56 -8.33 3.33
C GLN A 337 -4.90 -9.01 3.63
N ARG A 338 -4.90 -10.12 4.35
CA ARG A 338 -6.13 -10.76 4.85
C ARG A 338 -6.86 -9.88 5.87
N GLN A 339 -6.14 -9.25 6.79
CA GLN A 339 -6.74 -8.30 7.75
C GLN A 339 -7.41 -7.11 7.03
N GLU A 340 -6.73 -6.52 6.04
CA GLU A 340 -7.25 -5.43 5.21
C GLU A 340 -8.50 -5.86 4.42
N LEU A 341 -8.50 -7.07 3.85
CA LEU A 341 -9.68 -7.67 3.21
C LEU A 341 -10.84 -7.77 4.20
N HIS A 342 -10.59 -8.28 5.41
CA HIS A 342 -11.63 -8.44 6.43
C HIS A 342 -12.21 -7.09 6.86
N ILE A 343 -11.38 -6.07 7.08
CA ILE A 343 -11.84 -4.71 7.41
C ILE A 343 -12.74 -4.17 6.29
N PHE A 344 -12.30 -4.27 5.04
CA PHE A 344 -13.10 -3.84 3.88
C PHE A 344 -14.45 -4.57 3.81
N LEU A 345 -14.45 -5.88 4.06
CA LEU A 345 -15.68 -6.68 4.05
C LEU A 345 -16.59 -6.33 5.23
N GLU A 346 -16.06 -6.06 6.42
CA GLU A 346 -16.87 -5.59 7.58
C GLU A 346 -17.50 -4.22 7.31
N GLU A 347 -16.81 -3.34 6.59
CA GLU A 347 -17.34 -2.02 6.20
C GLU A 347 -18.35 -2.11 5.04
N SER A 348 -18.19 -3.07 4.15
CA SER A 348 -18.99 -3.18 2.92
C SER A 348 -20.17 -4.15 3.01
N ARG A 349 -20.10 -5.16 3.88
CA ARG A 349 -21.16 -6.17 4.06
C ARG A 349 -22.18 -5.70 5.08
N ARG A 350 -23.41 -6.17 4.91
CA ARG A 350 -24.46 -6.04 5.93
C ARG A 350 -24.34 -7.11 7.01
N GLU A 351 -23.83 -8.28 6.64
CA GLU A 351 -23.67 -9.43 7.53
C GLU A 351 -22.27 -9.45 8.13
N PRO A 352 -22.13 -9.91 9.38
CA PRO A 352 -20.82 -10.09 9.99
C PRO A 352 -20.00 -11.12 9.21
N LEU A 353 -18.67 -11.00 9.29
CA LEU A 353 -17.80 -12.02 8.68
C LEU A 353 -18.06 -13.41 9.29
N PRO A 354 -17.97 -14.48 8.48
CA PRO A 354 -17.98 -15.85 8.97
C PRO A 354 -16.97 -16.05 10.11
N ALA A 355 -17.40 -16.72 11.19
CA ALA A 355 -16.58 -16.94 12.37
C ALA A 355 -15.29 -17.73 12.05
N GLU A 356 -15.38 -18.68 11.11
CA GLU A 356 -14.27 -19.45 10.56
C GLU A 356 -13.15 -18.56 9.98
N TRP A 357 -13.49 -17.47 9.29
CA TRP A 357 -12.50 -16.57 8.71
C TRP A 357 -11.76 -15.80 9.80
N LYS A 358 -12.49 -15.32 10.82
CA LYS A 358 -11.89 -14.67 11.99
C LYS A 358 -10.97 -15.62 12.76
N GLN A 359 -11.42 -16.86 12.97
CA GLN A 359 -10.63 -17.89 13.64
C GLN A 359 -9.37 -18.23 12.85
N ARG A 360 -9.45 -18.39 11.52
CA ARG A 360 -8.26 -18.65 10.69
C ARG A 360 -7.27 -17.50 10.75
N ARG A 361 -7.72 -16.25 10.61
CA ARG A 361 -6.86 -15.06 10.76
C ARG A 361 -6.14 -15.04 12.12
N SER A 362 -6.84 -15.37 13.21
CA SER A 362 -6.26 -15.46 14.56
C SER A 362 -5.21 -16.59 14.66
N ASN A 363 -5.50 -17.76 14.10
CA ASN A 363 -4.56 -18.89 14.07
C ASN A 363 -3.27 -18.55 13.31
N ASP A 364 -3.39 -17.87 12.17
CA ASP A 364 -2.24 -17.43 11.37
C ASP A 364 -1.37 -16.41 12.13
N LEU A 365 -1.99 -15.47 12.85
CA LEU A 365 -1.28 -14.51 13.70
C LEU A 365 -0.56 -15.21 14.86
N ASN A 366 -1.19 -16.22 15.46
CA ASN A 366 -0.57 -17.04 16.50
C ASN A 366 0.60 -17.87 15.95
N GLN A 367 0.52 -18.33 14.71
CA GLN A 367 1.65 -18.96 14.03
C GLN A 367 2.80 -17.97 13.83
N LEU A 368 2.52 -16.77 13.28
CA LEU A 368 3.50 -15.70 13.12
C LEU A 368 4.19 -15.35 14.44
N SER A 369 3.41 -15.18 15.51
CA SER A 369 3.93 -14.88 16.85
C SER A 369 4.89 -15.94 17.37
N ARG A 370 4.57 -17.24 17.16
CA ARG A 370 5.47 -18.35 17.53
C ARG A 370 6.74 -18.36 16.69
N LEU A 371 6.63 -18.09 15.39
CA LEU A 371 7.81 -18.01 14.52
C LEU A 371 8.71 -16.83 14.92
N ALA A 372 8.13 -15.68 15.26
CA ALA A 372 8.86 -14.50 15.71
C ALA A 372 9.66 -14.78 17.01
N THR A 373 9.05 -15.46 17.99
CA THR A 373 9.75 -15.81 19.24
C THR A 373 10.83 -16.87 19.08
N GLN A 374 10.69 -17.76 18.09
CA GLN A 374 11.69 -18.79 17.77
C GLN A 374 12.81 -18.28 16.85
N THR A 375 12.60 -17.14 16.19
CA THR A 375 13.57 -16.58 15.25
C THR A 375 14.70 -15.91 16.01
N VAL A 376 15.92 -16.42 15.84
CA VAL A 376 17.13 -15.81 16.40
C VAL A 376 17.71 -14.84 15.37
N ASP A 377 17.71 -13.54 15.69
CA ASP A 377 18.35 -12.55 14.84
C ASP A 377 19.87 -12.56 15.01
N ARG A 378 20.57 -13.12 14.02
CA ARG A 378 22.04 -13.17 14.02
C ARG A 378 22.69 -12.00 13.28
N ARG A 379 21.94 -11.27 12.45
CA ARG A 379 22.53 -10.31 11.48
C ARG A 379 21.87 -8.94 11.49
N GLY A 380 20.76 -8.74 12.20
CA GLY A 380 20.02 -7.49 12.30
C GLY A 380 18.77 -7.45 11.41
N ARG A 381 18.64 -8.36 10.44
CA ARG A 381 17.48 -8.38 9.52
C ARG A 381 16.20 -8.78 10.24
N ALA A 382 16.28 -9.83 11.07
CA ALA A 382 15.09 -10.42 11.66
C ALA A 382 14.50 -9.55 12.76
N ALA A 383 15.26 -8.64 13.38
CA ALA A 383 14.76 -7.70 14.37
C ALA A 383 13.56 -6.89 13.83
N ALA A 384 13.69 -6.30 12.64
CA ALA A 384 12.61 -5.53 12.02
C ALA A 384 11.34 -6.38 11.80
N ASP A 385 11.50 -7.60 11.26
CA ASP A 385 10.39 -8.52 11.02
C ASP A 385 9.73 -8.98 12.34
N ILE A 386 10.53 -9.26 13.39
CA ILE A 386 10.05 -9.66 14.71
C ILE A 386 9.23 -8.52 15.34
N SER A 387 9.75 -7.28 15.34
CA SER A 387 9.00 -6.12 15.83
C SER A 387 7.75 -5.84 15.01
N TYR A 388 7.77 -6.15 13.71
CA TYR A 388 6.61 -6.01 12.85
C TYR A 388 5.49 -6.96 13.28
N VAL A 389 5.81 -8.24 13.48
CA VAL A 389 4.86 -9.24 13.98
C VAL A 389 4.37 -8.90 15.39
N GLU A 390 5.25 -8.43 16.27
CA GLU A 390 4.86 -8.00 17.62
C GLU A 390 3.84 -6.86 17.56
N LEU A 391 4.09 -5.84 16.73
CA LEU A 391 3.19 -4.71 16.58
C LEU A 391 1.83 -5.14 16.00
N LEU A 392 1.82 -6.00 14.98
CA LEU A 392 0.57 -6.57 14.44
C LEU A 392 -0.21 -7.30 15.53
N SER A 393 0.48 -8.12 16.33
CA SER A 393 -0.13 -8.90 17.42
C SER A 393 -0.74 -8.02 18.51
N LEU A 394 -0.04 -6.95 18.91
CA LEU A 394 -0.55 -5.97 19.88
C LEU A 394 -1.72 -5.17 19.31
N SER A 395 -1.65 -4.80 18.03
CA SER A 395 -2.70 -4.04 17.37
C SER A 395 -4.00 -4.85 17.27
N GLU A 396 -3.93 -6.12 16.86
CA GLU A 396 -5.10 -7.00 16.74
C GLU A 396 -5.76 -7.22 18.10
N LYS A 397 -4.99 -7.58 19.15
CA LYS A 397 -5.52 -7.75 20.52
C LYS A 397 -6.23 -6.50 21.03
N THR A 398 -5.68 -5.34 20.70
CA THR A 398 -6.26 -4.06 21.11
C THR A 398 -7.56 -3.75 20.35
N MET A 399 -7.63 -4.10 19.06
CA MET A 399 -8.83 -3.91 18.24
C MET A 399 -9.95 -4.91 18.57
N THR A 400 -9.62 -6.16 18.92
CA THR A 400 -10.60 -7.18 19.28
C THR A 400 -11.06 -7.09 20.74
N GLY A 401 -10.43 -6.24 21.57
CA GLY A 401 -10.72 -6.16 22.99
C GLY A 401 -10.24 -7.38 23.79
N GLU A 402 -9.42 -8.24 23.19
CA GLU A 402 -8.75 -9.36 23.86
C GLU A 402 -7.57 -8.82 24.70
N THR A 403 -7.87 -8.05 25.75
CA THR A 403 -6.91 -7.85 26.84
C THR A 403 -6.78 -9.19 27.56
N SER A 404 -5.65 -9.87 27.32
CA SER A 404 -5.30 -11.06 28.08
C SER A 404 -5.40 -10.75 29.58
N ALA A 405 -6.41 -11.31 30.23
CA ALA A 405 -6.44 -11.45 31.67
C ALA A 405 -5.37 -12.49 32.05
N VAL A 406 -4.10 -12.08 31.99
CA VAL A 406 -3.03 -12.83 32.65
C VAL A 406 -3.02 -12.34 34.08
N LYS A 407 -3.62 -13.15 34.96
CA LYS A 407 -3.45 -13.08 36.42
C LYS A 407 -2.07 -13.57 36.80
#